data_AF-X1GH55-F1
#
_entry.id   AF-X1GH55-F1
#
_cell.length_a   1.000
_cell.length_b   1.000
_cell.length_c   1.000
_cell.angle_alpha   90.00
_cell.angle_beta   90.00
_cell.angle_gamma   90.00
#
_symmetry.space_group_name_H-M   'P 1'
#
loop_
_entity.id
_entity.type
_entity.pdbx_description
1 polymer ?
#
loop_
_entity_poly.entity_id
_entity_poly.type
_entity_poly.pdbx_seq_one_letter_code
_entity_poly.pdbx_strand_id
1 'polypeptide(L)'
;MLKNIEIKYFKGLKSVELRDCGKVNAIIGKNNSGKSSLLHAIDFAGLALDVRTWNQFQPKIKIKDLFSRVGNFQINLTYEDKREIKIKSSDLYAPEFYPTPDDAQRFKSILIFPDPGMGTIVRQHRKPLFVVNQIEERNFSAINSLDILYAIKFYATRNLRNLTRESYNSIIQEILNYFPEVKQVSSNRTEDDIATLTYKERSKILDILYAGTGLKHFIDVLLKTI
;
A
#
# COMPACT_ATOMS: atom_id res chain seq x y z
N MET A 1 -26.78 12.30 -2.71
CA MET A 1 -25.39 12.03 -2.27
C MET A 1 -25.28 10.61 -1.69
N LEU A 2 -24.09 10.01 -1.62
CA LEU A 2 -23.87 8.76 -0.88
C LEU A 2 -24.03 9.02 0.63
N LYS A 3 -24.83 8.19 1.29
CA LYS A 3 -25.13 8.32 2.73
C LYS A 3 -24.54 7.16 3.53
N ASN A 4 -24.71 5.92 3.08
CA ASN A 4 -24.15 4.75 3.75
C ASN A 4 -23.43 3.85 2.75
N ILE A 5 -22.36 3.20 3.20
CA ILE A 5 -21.55 2.27 2.42
C ILE A 5 -21.30 1.02 3.26
N GLU A 6 -21.73 -0.14 2.77
CA GLU A 6 -21.44 -1.44 3.38
C GLU A 6 -20.54 -2.26 2.44
N ILE A 7 -19.38 -2.70 2.91
CA ILE A 7 -18.40 -3.48 2.14
C ILE A 7 -18.23 -4.84 2.77
N LYS A 8 -18.26 -5.89 1.94
CA LYS A 8 -18.00 -7.28 2.35
C LYS A 8 -16.95 -7.92 1.45
N TYR A 9 -16.10 -8.71 2.08
CA TYR A 9 -15.14 -9.61 1.42
C TYR A 9 -14.10 -8.94 0.49
N PHE A 10 -13.55 -7.79 0.88
CA PHE A 10 -12.57 -7.03 0.08
C PHE A 10 -11.22 -6.85 0.78
N LYS A 11 -10.09 -7.25 0.15
CA LYS A 11 -8.73 -7.11 0.69
C LYS A 11 -8.58 -7.54 2.17
N GLY A 12 -9.25 -8.64 2.55
CA GLY A 12 -9.25 -9.17 3.93
C GLY A 12 -10.27 -8.54 4.89
N LEU A 13 -11.02 -7.51 4.47
CA LEU A 13 -12.18 -7.00 5.19
C LEU A 13 -13.32 -8.01 5.09
N LYS A 14 -13.78 -8.54 6.23
CA LYS A 14 -14.98 -9.41 6.27
C LYS A 14 -16.25 -8.60 6.05
N SER A 15 -16.42 -7.55 6.85
CA SER A 15 -17.54 -6.61 6.77
C SER A 15 -17.10 -5.27 7.35
N VAL A 16 -17.38 -4.17 6.65
CA VAL A 16 -17.15 -2.80 7.10
C VAL A 16 -18.35 -1.96 6.71
N GLU A 17 -18.75 -1.05 7.59
CA GLU A 17 -19.86 -0.14 7.36
C GLU A 17 -19.43 1.29 7.65
N LEU A 18 -19.71 2.19 6.71
CA LEU A 18 -19.66 3.64 6.89
C LEU A 18 -21.09 4.15 6.92
N ARG A 19 -21.46 4.80 8.02
CA ARG A 19 -22.78 5.39 8.21
C ARG A 19 -22.70 6.90 8.18
N ASP A 20 -23.79 7.52 7.77
CA ASP A 20 -24.01 8.95 7.87
C ASP A 20 -22.96 9.82 7.17
N CYS A 21 -22.44 9.35 6.05
CA CYS A 21 -21.49 10.10 5.23
C CYS A 21 -22.00 11.52 4.91
N GLY A 22 -21.13 12.50 5.13
CA GLY A 22 -21.36 13.90 4.78
C GLY A 22 -20.71 14.26 3.44
N LYS A 23 -20.72 15.55 3.11
CA LYS A 23 -19.99 16.08 1.93
C LYS A 23 -18.47 15.92 2.07
N VAL A 24 -17.96 16.00 3.30
CA VAL A 24 -16.56 15.80 3.65
C VAL A 24 -16.50 14.75 4.74
N ASN A 25 -15.69 13.71 4.53
CA ASN A 25 -15.52 12.62 5.47
C ASN A 25 -14.02 12.42 5.75
N ALA A 26 -13.65 12.29 7.02
CA ALA A 26 -12.29 11.98 7.42
C ALA A 26 -12.23 10.54 7.97
N ILE A 27 -11.42 9.69 7.34
CA ILE A 27 -11.19 8.31 7.78
C ILE A 27 -9.88 8.26 8.55
N ILE A 28 -9.97 8.18 9.87
CA ILE A 28 -8.81 8.14 10.79
C ILE A 28 -8.65 6.75 11.41
N GLY A 29 -7.41 6.40 11.76
CA GLY A 29 -7.11 5.12 12.39
C GLY A 29 -5.63 4.76 12.32
N LYS A 30 -5.23 3.75 13.10
CA LYS A 30 -3.84 3.26 13.15
C LYS A 30 -3.34 2.80 11.78
N ASN A 31 -2.02 2.75 11.60
CA ASN A 31 -1.43 2.12 10.41
C ASN A 31 -1.96 0.70 10.23
N ASN A 32 -2.14 0.32 8.97
CA ASN A 32 -2.68 -0.97 8.56
C ASN A 32 -4.06 -1.36 9.15
N SER A 33 -4.85 -0.40 9.65
CA SER A 33 -6.22 -0.67 10.12
C SER A 33 -7.23 -0.90 8.99
N GLY A 34 -6.79 -1.01 7.74
CA GLY A 34 -7.65 -1.20 6.57
C GLY A 34 -8.16 0.08 5.90
N LYS A 35 -7.67 1.27 6.28
CA LYS A 35 -8.08 2.56 5.68
C LYS A 35 -7.92 2.57 4.16
N SER A 36 -6.76 2.16 3.66
CA SER A 36 -6.50 2.08 2.22
C SER A 36 -7.39 1.03 1.57
N SER A 37 -7.62 -0.13 2.19
CA SER A 37 -8.54 -1.16 1.67
C SER A 37 -9.97 -0.65 1.55
N LEU A 38 -10.44 0.14 2.51
CA LEU A 38 -11.73 0.81 2.48
C LEU A 38 -11.83 1.80 1.30
N LEU A 39 -10.85 2.69 1.15
CA LEU A 39 -10.81 3.64 0.02
C LEU A 39 -10.74 2.94 -1.34
N HIS A 40 -9.94 1.87 -1.42
CA HIS A 40 -9.86 1.02 -2.60
C HIS A 40 -11.20 0.38 -2.97
N ALA A 41 -11.99 -0.07 -1.99
CA ALA A 41 -13.30 -0.68 -2.25
C ALA A 41 -14.31 0.36 -2.80
N ILE A 42 -14.25 1.59 -2.29
CA ILE A 42 -15.06 2.71 -2.78
C ILE A 42 -14.63 3.07 -4.21
N ASP A 43 -13.32 3.09 -4.49
CA ASP A 43 -12.79 3.33 -5.83
C ASP A 43 -13.23 2.25 -6.82
N PHE A 44 -13.22 0.99 -6.39
CA PHE A 44 -13.76 -0.15 -7.12
C PHE A 44 -15.25 0.02 -7.48
N ALA A 45 -16.03 0.57 -6.56
CA ALA A 45 -17.45 0.84 -6.80
C ALA A 45 -17.64 1.98 -7.82
N GLY A 46 -16.84 3.05 -7.73
CA GLY A 46 -16.83 4.13 -8.70
C GLY A 46 -16.52 3.63 -10.11
N LEU A 47 -15.49 2.80 -10.28
CA LEU A 47 -15.14 2.18 -11.56
C LEU A 47 -16.26 1.28 -12.11
N ALA A 48 -16.89 0.47 -11.26
CA ALA A 48 -18.05 -0.32 -11.69
C ALA A 48 -19.18 0.57 -12.21
N LEU A 49 -19.51 1.65 -11.52
CA LEU A 49 -20.62 2.52 -11.89
C LEU A 49 -20.31 3.39 -13.13
N ASP A 50 -19.07 3.84 -13.29
CA ASP A 50 -18.70 4.77 -14.37
C ASP A 50 -18.36 4.04 -15.67
N VAL A 51 -17.51 3.00 -15.61
CA VAL A 51 -16.95 2.32 -16.79
C VAL A 51 -17.35 0.84 -16.89
N ARG A 52 -18.18 0.33 -15.96
CA ARG A 52 -18.69 -1.05 -15.94
C ARG A 52 -17.62 -2.13 -15.98
N THR A 53 -16.41 -1.80 -15.53
CA THR A 53 -15.29 -2.73 -15.46
C THR A 53 -14.39 -2.36 -14.29
N TRP A 54 -13.73 -3.37 -13.72
CA TRP A 54 -12.70 -3.14 -12.71
C TRP A 54 -11.29 -3.23 -13.27
N ASN A 55 -11.12 -3.57 -14.55
CA ASN A 55 -9.80 -3.73 -15.18
C ASN A 55 -8.97 -2.44 -15.20
N GLN A 56 -9.62 -1.28 -15.05
CA GLN A 56 -8.97 0.02 -14.94
C GLN A 56 -8.52 0.35 -13.52
N PHE A 57 -8.83 -0.49 -12.54
CA PHE A 57 -8.31 -0.33 -11.19
C PHE A 57 -6.79 -0.46 -11.24
N GLN A 58 -6.08 0.56 -10.77
CA GLN A 58 -4.62 0.63 -10.83
C GLN A 58 -3.90 0.16 -9.55
N PRO A 59 -3.95 -1.13 -9.21
CA PRO A 59 -2.86 -1.74 -8.46
C PRO A 59 -2.19 -2.86 -9.26
N LYS A 60 -0.92 -3.11 -8.95
CA LYS A 60 -0.09 -4.21 -9.51
C LYS A 60 -0.57 -5.62 -9.12
N ILE A 61 -1.85 -5.79 -8.81
CA ILE A 61 -2.47 -6.97 -8.20
C ILE A 61 -3.65 -7.39 -9.09
N LYS A 62 -3.80 -8.69 -9.37
CA LYS A 62 -4.92 -9.17 -10.18
C LYS A 62 -6.23 -9.01 -9.41
N ILE A 63 -7.32 -8.68 -10.10
CA ILE A 63 -8.64 -8.47 -9.50
C ILE A 63 -9.07 -9.62 -8.58
N LYS A 64 -8.87 -10.85 -9.04
CA LYS A 64 -9.16 -12.06 -8.26
C LYS A 64 -8.43 -12.11 -6.90
N ASP A 65 -7.25 -11.50 -6.80
CA ASP A 65 -6.45 -11.49 -5.58
C ASP A 65 -6.95 -10.43 -4.58
N LEU A 66 -7.83 -9.52 -5.01
CA LEU A 66 -8.47 -8.52 -4.16
C LEU A 66 -9.64 -9.09 -3.36
N PHE A 67 -10.21 -10.19 -3.83
CA PHE A 67 -11.35 -10.82 -3.20
C PHE A 67 -10.90 -11.83 -2.17
N SER A 68 -11.64 -11.87 -1.05
CA SER A 68 -11.28 -12.76 0.03
C SER A 68 -11.62 -14.21 -0.33
N ARG A 69 -10.83 -15.19 0.14
CA ARG A 69 -11.18 -16.62 0.04
C ARG A 69 -12.48 -16.98 0.77
N VAL A 70 -13.08 -16.03 1.50
CA VAL A 70 -14.24 -16.22 2.39
C VAL A 70 -15.56 -15.81 1.72
N GLY A 71 -15.53 -15.25 0.52
CA GLY A 71 -16.72 -14.86 -0.22
C GLY A 71 -16.45 -13.91 -1.38
N ASN A 72 -17.42 -13.80 -2.28
CA ASN A 72 -17.42 -12.86 -3.39
C ASN A 72 -17.56 -11.42 -2.86
N PHE A 73 -16.82 -10.49 -3.47
CA PHE A 73 -16.89 -9.08 -3.09
C PHE A 73 -18.31 -8.55 -3.25
N GLN A 74 -18.74 -7.77 -2.26
CA GLN A 74 -19.99 -7.04 -2.31
C GLN A 74 -19.80 -5.65 -1.72
N ILE A 75 -20.39 -4.66 -2.36
CA ILE A 75 -20.55 -3.33 -1.79
C ILE A 75 -22.00 -2.84 -1.99
N ASN A 76 -22.63 -2.41 -0.90
CA ASN A 76 -23.94 -1.76 -0.92
C ASN A 76 -23.74 -0.27 -0.72
N LEU A 77 -24.42 0.51 -1.54
CA LEU A 77 -24.40 1.97 -1.53
C LEU A 77 -25.83 2.45 -1.30
N THR A 78 -26.05 3.19 -0.22
CA THR A 78 -27.33 3.84 0.07
C THR A 78 -27.17 5.34 -0.13
N TYR A 79 -28.07 5.93 -0.92
CA TYR A 79 -28.09 7.36 -1.23
C TYR A 79 -29.06 8.10 -0.30
N GLU A 80 -28.94 9.43 -0.24
CA GLU A 80 -29.83 10.27 0.60
C GLU A 80 -31.31 10.12 0.28
N ASP A 81 -31.65 9.85 -0.98
CA ASP A 81 -33.01 9.60 -1.44
C ASP A 81 -33.51 8.18 -1.13
N LYS A 82 -32.74 7.42 -0.33
CA LYS A 82 -32.99 6.03 0.07
C LYS A 82 -32.92 5.02 -1.08
N ARG A 83 -32.51 5.42 -2.28
CA ARG A 83 -32.16 4.44 -3.32
C ARG A 83 -30.93 3.67 -2.87
N GLU A 84 -30.89 2.40 -3.25
CA GLU A 84 -29.78 1.50 -2.95
C GLU A 84 -29.27 0.86 -4.22
N ILE A 85 -27.95 0.70 -4.30
CA ILE A 85 -27.30 -0.15 -5.30
C ILE A 85 -26.41 -1.13 -4.59
N LYS A 86 -26.54 -2.40 -4.97
CA LYS A 86 -25.62 -3.46 -4.60
C LYS A 86 -24.77 -3.83 -5.79
N ILE A 87 -23.47 -3.78 -5.61
CA ILE A 87 -22.47 -4.22 -6.59
C ILE A 87 -21.82 -5.48 -6.06
N LYS A 88 -21.77 -6.53 -6.88
CA LYS A 88 -21.17 -7.82 -6.54
C LYS A 88 -20.14 -8.24 -7.58
N SER A 89 -19.16 -9.04 -7.17
CA SER A 89 -18.30 -9.74 -8.12
C SER A 89 -18.96 -11.02 -8.60
N SER A 90 -19.05 -11.19 -9.91
CA SER A 90 -19.39 -12.47 -10.54
C SER A 90 -18.26 -13.48 -10.39
N ASP A 91 -18.50 -14.73 -10.77
CA ASP A 91 -17.48 -15.80 -10.79
C ASP A 91 -16.33 -15.50 -11.78
N LEU A 92 -16.59 -14.66 -12.78
CA LEU A 92 -15.59 -14.15 -13.73
C LEU A 92 -14.95 -12.84 -13.27
N TYR A 93 -15.20 -12.42 -12.02
CA TYR A 93 -14.65 -11.21 -11.42
C TYR A 93 -15.09 -9.92 -12.13
N ALA A 94 -16.27 -9.93 -12.75
CA ALA A 94 -16.90 -8.75 -13.33
C ALA A 94 -17.90 -8.12 -12.34
N PRO A 95 -18.16 -6.81 -12.43
CA PRO A 95 -19.18 -6.16 -11.61
C PRO A 95 -20.59 -6.52 -12.07
N GLU A 96 -21.43 -6.95 -11.13
CA GLU A 96 -22.87 -7.16 -11.29
C GLU A 96 -23.65 -6.18 -10.40
N PHE A 97 -24.80 -5.71 -10.87
CA PHE A 97 -25.57 -4.65 -10.23
C PHE A 97 -26.97 -5.09 -9.87
N TYR A 98 -27.42 -4.69 -8.68
CA TYR A 98 -28.77 -4.97 -8.18
C TYR A 98 -29.29 -3.75 -7.40
N PRO A 99 -30.24 -2.96 -7.95
CA PRO A 99 -30.71 -2.94 -9.34
C PRO A 99 -29.66 -2.33 -10.30
N THR A 100 -30.01 -2.26 -11.60
CA THR A 100 -29.21 -1.50 -12.58
C THR A 100 -29.09 -0.04 -12.15
N PRO A 101 -27.87 0.53 -12.10
CA PRO A 101 -27.66 1.90 -11.64
C PRO A 101 -28.17 2.92 -12.66
N ASP A 102 -28.72 4.02 -12.16
CA ASP A 102 -29.01 5.21 -12.96
C ASP A 102 -27.83 6.19 -13.00
N ASP A 103 -27.91 7.18 -13.90
CA ASP A 103 -26.83 8.16 -14.09
C ASP A 103 -26.63 9.09 -12.88
N ALA A 104 -27.67 9.33 -12.07
CA ALA A 104 -27.58 10.15 -10.86
C ALA A 104 -26.86 9.44 -9.71
N GLN A 105 -26.74 8.11 -9.79
CA GLN A 105 -26.03 7.28 -8.83
C GLN A 105 -24.56 7.05 -9.20
N ARG A 106 -24.11 7.46 -10.39
CA ARG A 106 -22.70 7.38 -10.75
C ARG A 106 -21.90 8.39 -9.94
N PHE A 107 -20.73 7.97 -9.50
CA PHE A 107 -19.75 8.88 -8.90
C PHE A 107 -18.35 8.50 -9.37
N LYS A 108 -17.50 9.52 -9.49
CA LYS A 108 -16.09 9.33 -9.76
C LYS A 108 -15.34 9.30 -8.44
N SER A 109 -14.56 8.26 -8.24
CA SER A 109 -13.53 8.22 -7.23
C SER A 109 -12.23 8.71 -7.85
N ILE A 110 -11.63 9.73 -7.24
CA ILE A 110 -10.26 10.12 -7.56
C ILE A 110 -9.40 9.54 -6.44
N LEU A 111 -8.87 8.34 -6.67
CA LEU A 111 -7.88 7.77 -5.77
C LEU A 111 -6.50 8.32 -6.14
N ILE A 112 -6.04 9.33 -5.40
CA ILE A 112 -4.68 9.83 -5.53
C ILE A 112 -3.75 8.79 -4.90
N PHE A 113 -3.19 7.94 -5.74
CA PHE A 113 -2.09 7.08 -5.35
C PHE A 113 -0.83 7.93 -5.19
N PRO A 114 -0.13 7.84 -4.07
CA PRO A 114 1.27 8.25 -4.05
C PRO A 114 2.06 7.24 -4.91
N ASP A 115 2.20 7.61 -6.18
CA ASP A 115 3.04 6.99 -7.22
C ASP A 115 2.57 5.66 -7.84
N PRO A 116 1.69 5.68 -8.86
CA PRO A 116 1.43 4.55 -9.74
C PRO A 116 2.28 4.58 -11.03
N GLY A 117 3.31 5.42 -11.17
CA GLY A 117 4.05 5.51 -12.44
C GLY A 117 4.83 6.79 -12.75
N MET A 118 5.16 7.63 -11.77
CA MET A 118 6.01 8.82 -11.99
C MET A 118 7.51 8.53 -12.01
N GLY A 119 7.92 7.26 -11.93
CA GLY A 119 9.34 6.89 -11.98
C GLY A 119 10.13 7.27 -10.73
N THR A 120 9.47 7.66 -9.63
CA THR A 120 10.18 7.89 -8.35
C THR A 120 10.66 6.57 -7.72
N ILE A 121 10.19 5.44 -8.25
CA ILE A 121 10.63 4.08 -7.91
C ILE A 121 10.98 3.32 -9.21
N VAL A 122 11.98 3.80 -9.95
CA VAL A 122 12.69 2.94 -10.90
C VAL A 122 13.65 2.09 -10.07
N ARG A 123 13.21 0.89 -9.67
CA ARG A 123 14.07 -0.08 -8.97
C ARG A 123 15.00 -0.71 -9.99
N GLN A 124 16.20 -0.15 -10.11
CA GLN A 124 17.30 -0.75 -10.86
C GLN A 124 18.23 -1.45 -9.89
N HIS A 125 18.80 -2.58 -10.31
CA HIS A 125 19.86 -3.23 -9.57
C HIS A 125 21.02 -2.24 -9.36
N ARG A 126 21.35 -1.94 -8.10
CA ARG A 126 22.50 -1.12 -7.71
C ARG A 126 23.48 -1.97 -6.89
N LYS A 127 24.75 -1.93 -7.28
CA LYS A 127 25.82 -2.60 -6.51
C LYS A 127 26.04 -1.86 -5.18
N PRO A 128 26.27 -2.55 -4.05
CA PRO A 128 26.56 -1.90 -2.76
C PRO A 128 27.67 -0.85 -2.83
N LEU A 129 28.72 -1.11 -3.62
CA LEU A 129 29.82 -0.18 -3.83
C LEU A 129 29.38 1.14 -4.48
N PHE A 130 28.51 1.08 -5.49
CA PHE A 130 27.95 2.28 -6.11
C PHE A 130 27.17 3.10 -5.07
N VAL A 131 26.35 2.43 -4.27
CA VAL A 131 25.50 3.09 -3.27
C VAL A 131 26.34 3.77 -2.19
N VAL A 132 27.35 3.09 -1.64
CA VAL A 132 28.22 3.69 -0.61
C VAL A 132 29.01 4.88 -1.15
N ASN A 133 29.53 4.81 -2.37
CA ASN A 133 30.21 5.95 -2.98
C ASN A 133 29.25 7.16 -3.09
N GLN A 134 27.99 6.95 -3.48
CA GLN A 134 27.00 8.02 -3.53
C GLN A 134 26.66 8.60 -2.14
N ILE A 135 26.68 7.78 -1.07
CA ILE A 135 26.52 8.26 0.32
C ILE A 135 27.72 9.12 0.72
N GLU A 136 28.94 8.65 0.46
CA GLU A 136 30.19 9.38 0.75
C GLU A 136 30.25 10.72 0.01
N GLU A 137 29.74 10.77 -1.23
CA GLU A 137 29.60 11.97 -2.05
C GLU A 137 28.37 12.84 -1.71
N ARG A 138 27.53 12.41 -0.75
CA ARG A 138 26.24 13.03 -0.40
C ARG A 138 25.27 13.20 -1.58
N ASN A 139 25.39 12.36 -2.61
CA ASN A 139 24.54 12.40 -3.79
C ASN A 139 23.32 11.47 -3.64
N PHE A 140 22.35 11.90 -2.83
CA PHE A 140 21.14 11.13 -2.54
C PHE A 140 20.05 11.19 -3.63
N SER A 141 20.30 11.89 -4.74
CA SER A 141 19.41 11.95 -5.89
C SER A 141 19.50 10.68 -6.75
N ALA A 142 20.65 10.00 -6.73
CA ALA A 142 20.95 8.82 -7.54
C ALA A 142 20.58 7.49 -6.87
N ILE A 143 20.20 7.51 -5.59
CA ILE A 143 20.00 6.33 -4.74
C ILE A 143 18.74 6.46 -3.87
N ASN A 144 18.06 5.34 -3.61
CA ASN A 144 16.92 5.29 -2.68
C ASN A 144 17.34 4.72 -1.31
N SER A 145 16.49 4.92 -0.31
CA SER A 145 16.78 4.51 1.07
C SER A 145 16.85 2.99 1.28
N LEU A 146 16.17 2.19 0.44
CA LEU A 146 16.26 0.73 0.51
C LEU A 146 17.63 0.23 0.00
N ASP A 147 18.15 0.85 -1.05
CA ASP A 147 19.50 0.60 -1.54
C ASP A 147 20.55 0.97 -0.48
N ILE A 148 20.37 2.12 0.19
CA ILE A 148 21.23 2.58 1.30
C ILE A 148 21.22 1.54 2.43
N LEU A 149 20.03 1.14 2.89
CA LEU A 149 19.89 0.19 3.99
C LEU A 149 20.53 -1.17 3.66
N TYR A 150 20.35 -1.64 2.42
CA TYR A 150 20.97 -2.87 1.95
C TYR A 150 22.50 -2.75 1.88
N ALA A 151 23.02 -1.65 1.35
CA ALA A 151 24.45 -1.41 1.26
C ALA A 151 25.08 -1.34 2.66
N ILE A 152 24.44 -0.64 3.61
CA ILE A 152 24.88 -0.61 5.01
C ILE A 152 24.90 -2.03 5.59
N LYS A 153 23.84 -2.83 5.43
CA LYS A 153 23.82 -4.23 5.87
C LYS A 153 24.96 -5.04 5.25
N PHE A 154 25.21 -4.87 3.96
CA PHE A 154 26.24 -5.59 3.20
C PHE A 154 27.65 -5.35 3.76
N TYR A 155 28.00 -4.10 4.05
CA TYR A 155 29.30 -3.74 4.61
C TYR A 155 29.38 -4.01 6.11
N ALA A 156 28.31 -3.76 6.87
CA ALA A 156 28.20 -4.06 8.30
C ALA A 156 28.40 -5.55 8.63
N THR A 157 27.86 -6.45 7.80
CA THR A 157 28.02 -7.90 7.99
C THR A 157 29.45 -8.39 7.77
N ARG A 158 30.27 -7.60 7.05
CA ARG A 158 31.66 -7.87 6.70
C ARG A 158 32.66 -7.05 7.53
N ASN A 159 32.20 -6.19 8.43
CA ASN A 159 33.02 -5.26 9.20
C ASN A 159 33.95 -4.41 8.31
N LEU A 160 33.41 -3.86 7.23
CA LEU A 160 34.14 -3.04 6.25
C LEU A 160 33.64 -1.59 6.30
N ARG A 161 34.49 -0.65 5.84
CA ARG A 161 34.12 0.78 5.70
C ARG A 161 33.62 1.41 7.02
N ASN A 162 34.21 1.01 8.16
CA ASN A 162 33.79 1.42 9.51
C ASN A 162 32.33 1.10 9.88
N LEU A 163 31.65 0.25 9.09
CA LEU A 163 30.31 -0.23 9.41
C LEU A 163 30.39 -1.56 10.14
N THR A 164 29.71 -1.63 11.28
CA THR A 164 29.63 -2.85 12.09
C THR A 164 28.19 -3.36 12.13
N ARG A 165 28.01 -4.61 12.57
CA ARG A 165 26.68 -5.16 12.85
C ARG A 165 25.90 -4.31 13.85
N GLU A 166 26.58 -3.70 14.82
CA GLU A 166 25.97 -2.79 15.81
C GLU A 166 25.43 -1.52 15.13
N SER A 167 26.20 -0.93 14.22
CA SER A 167 25.78 0.24 13.45
C SER A 167 24.49 -0.03 12.65
N TYR A 168 24.43 -1.18 11.96
CA TYR A 168 23.22 -1.59 11.24
C TYR A 168 22.06 -1.88 12.19
N ASN A 169 22.31 -2.58 13.30
CA ASN A 169 21.27 -2.88 14.28
C ASN A 169 20.70 -1.62 14.92
N SER A 170 21.52 -0.61 15.19
CA SER A 170 21.09 0.69 15.71
C SER A 170 20.08 1.36 14.78
N ILE A 171 20.36 1.40 13.48
CA ILE A 171 19.45 1.94 12.46
C ILE A 171 18.11 1.17 12.46
N ILE A 172 18.17 -0.16 12.53
CA ILE A 172 16.97 -0.99 12.58
C ILE A 172 16.17 -0.73 13.87
N GLN A 173 16.83 -0.61 15.02
CA GLN A 173 16.16 -0.30 16.28
C GLN A 173 15.51 1.08 16.25
N GLU A 174 16.15 2.06 15.62
CA GLU A 174 15.57 3.38 15.44
C GLU A 174 14.28 3.32 14.60
N ILE A 175 14.30 2.61 13.47
CA ILE A 175 13.09 2.38 12.66
C ILE A 175 11.99 1.70 13.50
N LEU A 176 12.34 0.69 14.31
CA LEU A 176 11.39 -0.02 15.17
C LEU A 176 10.82 0.85 16.30
N ASN A 177 11.59 1.80 16.82
CA ASN A 177 11.12 2.73 17.85
C ASN A 177 10.02 3.65 17.32
N TYR A 178 10.14 4.13 16.09
CA TYR A 178 9.13 4.98 15.46
C TYR A 178 7.93 4.17 14.92
N PHE A 179 8.13 2.89 14.58
CA PHE A 179 7.10 2.02 14.01
C PHE A 179 7.03 0.67 14.75
N PRO A 180 6.58 0.67 16.01
CA PRO A 180 6.59 -0.53 16.87
C PRO A 180 5.66 -1.66 16.37
N GLU A 181 4.74 -1.35 15.45
CA GLU A 181 3.91 -2.33 14.76
C GLU A 181 4.71 -3.22 13.80
N VAL A 182 5.85 -2.73 13.31
CA VAL A 182 6.72 -3.43 12.38
C VAL A 182 7.60 -4.39 13.18
N LYS A 183 7.55 -5.69 12.87
CA LYS A 183 8.37 -6.70 13.56
C LYS A 183 9.29 -7.40 12.59
N GLN A 184 10.44 -7.89 13.07
CA GLN A 184 11.38 -8.71 12.28
C GLN A 184 11.75 -8.05 10.94
N VAL A 185 12.31 -6.85 11.03
CA VAL A 185 12.72 -6.05 9.88
C VAL A 185 13.99 -6.64 9.26
N SER A 186 13.98 -6.91 7.95
CA SER A 186 15.18 -7.35 7.23
C SER A 186 15.31 -6.67 5.88
N SER A 187 16.46 -6.05 5.65
CA SER A 187 16.84 -5.59 4.32
C SER A 187 17.46 -6.74 3.52
N ASN A 188 16.86 -7.14 2.41
CA ASN A 188 17.36 -8.23 1.56
C ASN A 188 17.23 -7.85 0.08
N ARG A 189 17.80 -8.68 -0.80
CA ARG A 189 17.47 -8.63 -2.23
C ARG A 189 16.32 -9.58 -2.56
N THR A 190 15.49 -9.19 -3.52
CA THR A 190 14.43 -10.04 -4.09
C THR A 190 15.00 -11.01 -5.13
N GLU A 191 14.14 -11.88 -5.69
CA GLU A 191 14.49 -12.76 -6.83
C GLU A 191 14.97 -11.96 -8.05
N ASP A 192 14.46 -10.74 -8.24
CA ASP A 192 14.91 -9.78 -9.25
C ASP A 192 16.13 -8.95 -8.83
N ASP A 193 16.82 -9.34 -7.75
CA ASP A 193 18.05 -8.73 -7.24
C ASP A 193 17.90 -7.25 -6.80
N ILE A 194 16.68 -6.88 -6.40
CA ILE A 194 16.32 -5.52 -5.98
C ILE A 194 16.32 -5.41 -4.45
N ALA A 195 16.86 -4.33 -3.90
CA ALA A 195 16.83 -4.07 -2.46
C ALA A 195 15.39 -3.87 -1.97
N THR A 196 15.02 -4.62 -0.92
CA THR A 196 13.74 -4.54 -0.23
C THR A 196 13.96 -4.51 1.27
N LEU A 197 12.97 -3.99 1.99
CA LEU A 197 12.83 -4.12 3.43
C LEU A 197 11.58 -4.93 3.70
N THR A 198 11.68 -6.02 4.43
CA THR A 198 10.53 -6.84 4.79
C THR A 198 10.24 -6.78 6.28
N TYR A 199 8.99 -6.98 6.66
CA TYR A 199 8.53 -7.05 8.05
C TYR A 199 7.50 -8.14 8.24
N LYS A 200 7.39 -8.67 9.46
CA LYS A 200 6.42 -9.69 9.85
C LYS A 200 5.17 -9.07 10.45
N GLU A 201 4.03 -9.41 9.88
CA GLU A 201 2.71 -9.06 10.38
C GLU A 201 1.77 -10.26 10.39
N ARG A 202 1.14 -10.56 11.54
CA ARG A 202 0.14 -11.65 11.69
C ARG A 202 0.56 -12.96 11.00
N SER A 203 1.83 -13.33 11.17
CA SER A 203 2.50 -14.51 10.60
C SER A 203 2.88 -14.46 9.11
N LYS A 204 2.66 -13.35 8.41
CA LYS A 204 3.13 -13.13 7.03
C LYS A 204 4.33 -12.21 7.00
N ILE A 205 5.24 -12.44 6.05
CA ILE A 205 6.33 -11.51 5.73
C ILE A 205 5.85 -10.63 4.59
N LEU A 206 5.85 -9.32 4.78
CA LEU A 206 5.39 -8.31 3.83
C LEU A 206 6.55 -7.38 3.46
N ASP A 207 6.58 -6.94 2.20
CA ASP A 207 7.46 -5.85 1.75
C ASP A 207 7.00 -4.52 2.36
N ILE A 208 7.94 -3.65 2.71
CA ILE A 208 7.71 -2.31 3.26
C ILE A 208 6.79 -1.46 2.39
N LEU A 209 6.72 -1.73 1.07
CA LEU A 209 5.77 -1.09 0.18
C LEU A 209 4.31 -1.29 0.60
N TYR A 210 3.99 -2.36 1.32
CA TYR A 210 2.66 -2.64 1.84
C TYR A 210 2.37 -1.89 3.15
N ALA A 211 3.36 -1.26 3.79
CA ALA A 211 3.20 -0.54 5.05
C ALA A 211 2.63 0.90 4.89
N GLY A 212 2.38 1.34 3.65
CA GLY A 212 1.94 2.70 3.34
C GLY A 212 3.10 3.70 3.24
N THR A 213 2.81 4.93 2.81
CA THR A 213 3.85 5.92 2.46
C THR A 213 4.56 6.56 3.62
N GLY A 214 3.95 6.59 4.81
CA GLY A 214 4.53 7.24 6.00
C GLY A 214 5.83 6.60 6.46
N LEU A 215 5.86 5.26 6.59
CA LEU A 215 7.07 4.52 6.94
C LEU A 215 8.16 4.65 5.88
N LYS A 216 7.78 4.60 4.59
CA LYS A 216 8.72 4.82 3.49
C LYS A 216 9.36 6.22 3.58
N HIS A 217 8.57 7.28 3.72
CA HIS A 217 9.07 8.65 3.81
C HIS A 217 9.95 8.85 5.04
N PHE A 218 9.57 8.25 6.17
CA PHE A 218 10.40 8.27 7.37
C PHE A 218 11.78 7.63 7.12
N ILE A 219 11.83 6.44 6.51
CA ILE A 219 13.08 5.77 6.18
C ILE A 219 13.90 6.60 5.17
N ASP A 220 13.24 7.21 4.18
CA ASP A 220 13.87 8.11 3.21
C ASP A 220 14.51 9.33 3.89
N VAL A 221 13.85 9.94 4.87
CA VAL A 221 14.40 11.06 5.64
C VAL A 221 15.54 10.56 6.52
N LEU A 222 15.27 9.58 7.40
CA LEU A 222 16.23 9.06 8.38
C LEU A 222 17.56 8.68 7.72
N LEU A 223 17.52 7.87 6.67
CA LEU A 223 18.75 7.34 6.04
C LEU A 223 19.48 8.35 5.15
N LYS A 224 18.82 9.43 4.73
CA LYS A 224 19.47 10.51 3.95
C LYS A 224 19.97 11.65 4.83
N THR A 225 19.62 11.64 6.12
CA THR A 225 20.08 12.62 7.12
C THR A 225 21.22 12.12 8.01
N ILE A 226 21.50 10.81 8.00
CA ILE A 226 22.68 10.20 8.64
C ILE A 226 23.90 10.40 7.74
#